data_AF-A0A623KRE3-F1
#
_entry.id   AF-A0A623KRE3-F1
#
_cell.length_a   1.000
_cell.length_b   1.000
_cell.length_c   1.000
_cell.angle_alpha   90.00
_cell.angle_beta   90.00
_cell.angle_gamma   90.00
#
_symmetry.space_group_name_H-M   'P 1'
#
loop_
_entity.id
_entity.type
_entity.pdbx_description
1 polymer ?
#
loop_
_entity_poly.entity_id
_entity_poly.type
_entity_poly.pdbx_seq_one_letter_code
_entity_poly.pdbx_strand_id
1 'polypeptide(L)' 'MFFFTKLLLPIMIVVFPVASWGNSTTFEAKVVKIVDGDTITALDAQNTTIKIRMYGIDAPESKQAFGQKAKQAL' A
#
# COMPACT_ATOMS: atom_id res chain seq x y z
N MET A 1 -23.84 -29.45 -25.02
CA MET A 1 -23.55 -28.12 -24.43
C MET A 1 -23.80 -28.09 -22.91
N PHE A 2 -24.92 -28.61 -22.38
CA PHE A 2 -25.25 -28.56 -20.94
C PHE A 2 -24.36 -29.40 -19.98
N PHE A 3 -23.70 -30.46 -20.45
CA PHE A 3 -22.91 -31.34 -19.58
C PHE A 3 -21.53 -30.74 -19.23
N PHE A 4 -20.90 -30.07 -20.19
CA PHE A 4 -19.61 -29.39 -19.99
C PHE A 4 -19.71 -28.25 -18.97
N THR A 5 -20.80 -27.49 -19.00
CA THR A 5 -21.04 -26.38 -18.06
C THR A 5 -21.18 -26.86 -16.61
N LYS A 6 -21.72 -28.07 -16.38
CA LYS A 6 -21.89 -28.66 -15.04
C LYS A 6 -20.60 -29.22 -14.43
N LEU A 7 -19.61 -29.57 -15.26
CA LEU A 7 -18.27 -30.00 -14.81
C LEU A 7 -17.31 -28.83 -14.60
N LEU A 8 -17.44 -27.75 -15.40
CA LEU A 8 -16.62 -26.54 -15.30
C LEU A 8 -16.96 -25.69 -14.06
N LEU A 9 -18.23 -25.63 -13.66
CA LEU A 9 -18.67 -24.80 -12.53
C LEU A 9 -18.02 -25.16 -11.17
N PRO A 10 -17.95 -26.43 -10.74
CA PRO A 10 -17.28 -26.79 -9.48
C PRO A 10 -15.76 -26.60 -9.53
N ILE A 11 -15.14 -26.81 -10.70
CA ILE A 11 -13.70 -26.53 -10.90
C ILE A 11 -13.42 -25.04 -10.70
N MET A 12 -14.27 -24.18 -11.27
CA MET A 12 -14.11 -22.74 -11.10
C MET A 12 -14.29 -22.31 -9.64
N ILE A 13 -15.23 -22.91 -8.91
CA ILE A 13 -15.49 -22.62 -7.48
C ILE A 13 -14.32 -23.06 -6.58
N VAL A 14 -13.64 -24.16 -6.90
CA VAL A 14 -12.49 -24.68 -6.12
C VAL A 14 -11.18 -23.95 -6.47
N VAL A 15 -11.00 -23.52 -7.72
CA VAL A 15 -9.76 -22.87 -8.19
C VAL A 15 -9.75 -21.36 -7.89
N PHE A 16 -10.90 -20.69 -7.79
CA PHE A 16 -10.93 -19.24 -7.52
C PHE A 16 -10.43 -18.80 -6.11
N PRO A 17 -10.73 -19.49 -5.00
CA PRO A 17 -10.37 -19.00 -3.67
C PRO A 17 -8.87 -19.09 -3.34
N VAL A 18 -8.10 -19.97 -4.01
CA VAL A 18 -6.64 -20.07 -3.78
C VAL A 18 -5.86 -18.91 -4.40
N ALA A 19 -6.41 -18.21 -5.39
CA ALA A 19 -5.75 -17.05 -6.01
C ALA A 19 -5.90 -15.75 -5.21
N SER A 20 -6.76 -15.74 -4.17
CA SER A 20 -7.13 -14.52 -3.43
C SER A 20 -6.42 -14.39 -2.08
N TRP A 21 -5.38 -15.18 -1.82
CA TRP A 21 -4.54 -14.96 -0.64
C TRP A 21 -3.71 -13.70 -0.86
N GLY A 22 -4.19 -12.60 -0.30
CA GLY A 22 -3.48 -11.33 -0.29
C GLY A 22 -2.16 -11.47 0.45
N ASN A 23 -1.07 -11.60 -0.31
CA ASN A 23 0.26 -11.52 0.26
C ASN A 23 0.51 -10.06 0.63
N SER A 24 0.46 -9.76 1.93
CA SER A 24 0.92 -8.46 2.43
C SER A 24 2.44 -8.51 2.49
N THR A 25 3.09 -7.98 1.46
CA THR A 25 4.55 -7.83 1.45
C THR A 25 4.90 -6.60 2.27
N THR A 26 5.55 -6.81 3.41
CA THR A 26 6.19 -5.75 4.17
C THR A 26 7.64 -5.60 3.74
N PHE A 27 8.20 -4.41 3.92
CA PHE A 27 9.62 -4.15 3.73
C PHE A 27 10.11 -3.20 4.81
N GLU A 28 11.39 -3.28 5.15
CA GLU A 28 12.03 -2.35 6.07
C GLU A 28 12.66 -1.21 5.30
N ALA A 29 12.53 0.00 5.83
CA ALA A 29 13.19 1.18 5.30
C ALA A 29 13.50 2.17 6.42
N LYS A 30 14.64 2.84 6.32
CA LYS A 30 15.05 3.91 7.23
C LYS A 30 14.42 5.22 6.80
N VAL A 31 13.55 5.78 7.62
CA VAL A 31 13.00 7.13 7.37
C VAL A 31 14.11 8.17 7.51
N VAL A 32 14.28 9.00 6.48
CA VAL A 32 15.32 10.04 6.43
C VAL A 32 14.77 11.45 6.35
N LYS A 33 13.50 11.61 5.96
CA LYS A 33 12.85 12.91 5.89
C LYS A 33 11.33 12.78 5.99
N ILE A 34 10.72 13.67 6.75
CA ILE A 34 9.28 13.89 6.70
C ILE A 34 9.00 14.96 5.64
N VAL A 35 8.13 14.67 4.67
CA VAL A 35 7.74 15.62 3.62
C VAL A 35 6.57 16.43 4.13
N ASP A 36 5.44 15.76 4.41
CA ASP A 36 4.16 16.30 4.90
C ASP A 36 3.56 15.34 5.95
N GLY A 37 2.38 15.64 6.49
CA GLY A 37 1.74 14.83 7.55
C GLY A 37 1.27 13.43 7.13
N ASP A 38 1.37 13.07 5.84
CA ASP A 38 1.04 11.76 5.27
C ASP A 38 2.17 11.17 4.41
N THR A 39 3.29 11.89 4.25
CA THR A 39 4.31 11.60 3.23
C THR A 39 5.71 11.65 3.82
N ILE A 40 6.47 10.58 3.64
CA ILE A 40 7.86 10.43 4.09
C ILE A 40 8.80 10.06 2.94
N THR A 41 10.09 10.31 3.14
CA THR A 41 11.17 9.77 2.33
C THR A 41 11.98 8.79 3.18
N ALA A 42 12.20 7.59 2.65
CA ALA A 42 12.93 6.53 3.32
C ALA A 42 14.02 5.95 2.41
N LEU A 43 14.98 5.24 3.00
CA LEU A 43 16.01 4.48 2.32
C LEU A 43 15.79 2.99 2.57
N ASP A 44 15.81 2.17 1.53
CA ASP A 44 15.81 0.71 1.68
C ASP A 44 17.21 0.18 2.07
N ALA A 45 17.35 -1.14 2.14
CA ALA A 45 18.61 -1.81 2.45
C ALA A 45 19.74 -1.54 1.44
N GLN A 46 19.40 -1.12 0.22
CA GLN A 46 20.33 -0.77 -0.85
C GLN A 46 20.60 0.74 -0.91
N ASN A 47 20.10 1.52 0.05
CA ASN A 47 20.09 2.99 0.05
C ASN A 47 19.34 3.60 -1.15
N THR A 48 18.40 2.87 -1.74
CA THR A 48 17.48 3.43 -2.72
C THR A 48 16.53 4.38 -2.00
N THR A 49 16.37 5.59 -2.54
CA THR A 49 15.42 6.56 -2.01
C THR A 49 14.01 6.23 -2.45
N ILE A 50 13.11 6.07 -1.48
CA ILE A 50 11.69 5.76 -1.71
C ILE A 50 10.85 6.87 -1.09
N LYS A 51 9.92 7.43 -1.88
CA LYS A 51 8.90 8.35 -1.38
C LYS A 51 7.63 7.55 -1.08
N ILE A 52 7.19 7.57 0.17
CA ILE A 52 6.04 6.80 0.66
C ILE A 52 4.95 7.78 1.06
N ARG A 53 3.75 7.62 0.48
CA ARG A 53 2.54 8.34 0.89
C ARG A 53 1.58 7.34 1.54
N MET A 54 1.10 7.67 2.73
CA MET A 54 0.23 6.79 3.51
C MET A 54 -1.15 6.70 2.86
N TYR A 55 -1.60 5.46 2.62
CA TYR A 55 -2.91 5.23 2.05
C TYR A 55 -4.02 5.59 3.05
N GLY A 56 -5.03 6.33 2.58
CA GLY A 56 -6.19 6.70 3.39
C GLY A 56 -5.95 7.86 4.37
N ILE A 57 -4.76 8.45 4.37
CA ILE A 57 -4.44 9.66 5.15
C ILE A 57 -4.26 10.81 4.16
N ASP A 58 -4.94 11.93 4.43
CA ASP A 58 -4.77 13.18 3.69
C ASP A 58 -4.48 14.30 4.69
N ALA A 59 -3.26 14.83 4.64
CA ALA A 59 -2.79 15.86 5.55
C ALA A 59 -2.54 17.18 4.78
N PRO A 60 -2.68 18.35 5.43
CA PRO A 60 -2.31 19.60 4.80
C PRO A 60 -0.84 19.58 4.38
N GLU A 61 -0.56 20.01 3.15
CA GLU A 61 0.81 20.15 2.67
C GLU A 61 1.58 21.17 3.50
N SER A 62 2.90 21.06 3.57
CA SER A 62 3.79 21.91 4.38
C SER A 62 3.55 23.42 4.24
N LYS A 63 3.06 23.89 3.08
CA LYS A 63 2.78 25.31 2.80
C LYS A 63 1.35 25.75 3.10
N GLN A 64 0.45 24.80 3.38
CA GLN A 64 -0.94 25.07 3.72
C GLN A 64 -1.08 25.42 5.21
N ALA A 65 -2.24 25.98 5.56
CA ALA A 65 -2.59 26.18 6.96
C ALA A 65 -2.48 24.85 7.72
N PHE A 66 -1.83 24.89 8.88
CA PHE A 66 -1.56 23.72 9.74
C PHE A 66 -0.59 22.67 9.16
N GLY A 67 -0.02 22.87 7.97
CA GLY A 67 0.92 21.92 7.35
C GLY A 67 2.14 21.61 8.20
N GLN A 68 2.75 22.63 8.82
CA GLN A 68 3.89 22.42 9.74
C GLN A 68 3.51 21.63 10.99
N LYS A 69 2.29 21.82 11.51
CA LYS A 69 1.80 21.07 12.67
C LYS A 69 1.52 19.61 12.31
N ALA A 70 0.90 19.36 11.16
CA ALA A 70 0.65 18.02 10.65
C ALA A 70 1.98 17.27 10.42
N LYS A 71 2.97 17.95 9.85
CA LYS A 71 4.32 17.43 9.66
C LYS A 71 5.03 17.07 10.97
N GLN A 72 4.89 17.89 12.02
CA GLN A 72 5.53 17.67 13.31
C GLN A 72 4.87 16.53 14.12
N ALA A 73 3.60 16.25 13.86
CA ALA A 73 2.86 15.18 14.54
C ALA A 73 3.20 13.78 14.02
N LEU A 74 3.85 13.69 12.86
CA LEU A 74 4.30 12.45 12.23
C LEU A 74 5.70 12.05 12.70
#